data_AF-A0A4Q3UYQ0-F1
#
_entry.id   AF-A0A4Q3UYQ0-F1
#
_cell.length_a   1.000
_cell.length_b   1.000
_cell.length_c   1.000
_cell.angle_alpha   90.00
_cell.angle_beta   90.00
_cell.angle_gamma   90.00
#
_symmetry.space_group_name_H-M   'P 1'
#
loop_
_entity.id
_entity.type
_entity.pdbx_description
1 polymer ?
#
loop_
_entity_poly.entity_id
_entity_poly.type
_entity_poly.pdbx_seq_one_letter_code
_entity_poly.pdbx_strand_id
1 'polypeptide(L)'
;MEWSTVSTREELDDFLTVVGSFHDGILKEIHWVNRQFVDASLSMQAYRLSDVRMLVQRQWADLSAVEMRFEGVWKFTVDSVGWIDGAIARTELSSAMLGPPRELLVLDFEDSVISFESMKWRDASEWIGVPSRFGPFPEHEPDEPIGAKEGVIKPLDPHSSTGTSRS
;
A
#
# COMPACT_ATOMS: atom_id res chain seq x y z
N MET A 1 -22.79 1.09 2.24
CA MET A 1 -21.72 1.06 1.22
C MET A 1 -21.51 -0.39 0.85
N GLU A 2 -21.58 -0.69 -0.44
CA GLU A 2 -21.51 -2.06 -0.97
C GLU A 2 -20.05 -2.46 -1.20
N TRP A 3 -19.74 -3.72 -0.91
CA TRP A 3 -18.44 -4.32 -1.19
C TRP A 3 -18.46 -4.99 -2.57
N SER A 4 -17.47 -4.70 -3.39
CA SER A 4 -17.22 -5.37 -4.66
C SER A 4 -16.25 -6.53 -4.45
N THR A 5 -16.46 -7.66 -5.12
CA THR A 5 -15.59 -8.85 -5.03
C THR A 5 -14.75 -8.99 -6.30
N VAL A 6 -13.51 -9.43 -6.13
CA VAL A 6 -12.54 -9.75 -7.17
C VAL A 6 -11.98 -11.14 -6.88
N SER A 7 -12.08 -12.02 -7.87
CA SER A 7 -11.74 -13.44 -7.80
C SER A 7 -11.03 -13.96 -9.06
N THR A 8 -10.96 -13.16 -10.12
CA THR A 8 -10.19 -13.47 -11.34
C THR A 8 -9.18 -12.38 -11.69
N ARG A 9 -8.29 -12.70 -12.63
CA ARG A 9 -7.29 -11.77 -13.15
C ARG A 9 -7.95 -10.60 -13.88
N GLU A 10 -8.99 -10.86 -14.66
CA GLU A 10 -9.75 -9.85 -15.40
C GLU A 10 -10.47 -8.89 -14.45
N GLU A 11 -11.14 -9.42 -13.41
CA GLU A 11 -11.78 -8.59 -12.39
C GLU A 11 -10.78 -7.70 -11.64
N LEU A 12 -9.54 -8.17 -11.47
CA LEU A 12 -8.48 -7.39 -10.86
C LEU A 12 -7.94 -6.29 -11.80
N ASP A 13 -7.88 -6.53 -13.11
CA ASP A 13 -7.59 -5.49 -14.11
C ASP A 13 -8.69 -4.42 -14.16
N ASP A 14 -9.95 -4.85 -14.15
CA ASP A 14 -11.10 -3.94 -14.13
C ASP A 14 -11.07 -3.06 -12.88
N PHE A 15 -10.79 -3.67 -11.73
CA PHE A 15 -10.57 -2.95 -10.49
C PHE A 15 -9.45 -1.90 -10.62
N LEU A 16 -8.27 -2.29 -11.11
CA LEU A 16 -7.14 -1.37 -11.29
C LEU A 16 -7.49 -0.22 -12.24
N THR A 17 -8.26 -0.48 -13.29
CA THR A 17 -8.76 0.55 -14.20
C THR A 17 -9.66 1.55 -13.45
N VAL A 18 -10.56 1.06 -12.60
CA VAL A 18 -11.48 1.90 -11.80
C VAL A 18 -10.71 2.77 -10.79
N VAL A 19 -9.70 2.22 -10.12
CA VAL A 19 -8.90 2.94 -9.12
C VAL A 19 -7.65 3.61 -9.73
N GLY A 20 -7.57 3.74 -11.05
CA GLY A 20 -6.49 4.43 -11.75
C GLY A 20 -5.10 3.90 -11.40
N SER A 21 -4.96 2.57 -11.28
CA SER A 21 -3.74 1.88 -10.86
C SER A 21 -3.13 2.38 -9.56
N PHE A 22 -3.90 3.04 -8.69
CA PHE A 22 -3.36 3.70 -7.49
C PHE A 22 -2.25 4.71 -7.74
N HIS A 23 -2.14 5.27 -8.96
CA HIS A 23 -1.18 6.33 -9.28
C HIS A 23 -1.35 7.51 -8.31
N ASP A 24 -0.23 8.08 -7.87
CA ASP A 24 -0.16 9.08 -6.79
C ASP A 24 -0.83 8.63 -5.48
N GLY A 25 -0.74 7.34 -5.19
CA GLY A 25 -1.27 6.71 -4.01
C GLY A 25 -0.24 6.52 -2.92
N ILE A 26 -0.70 6.28 -1.70
CA ILE A 26 0.10 5.80 -0.59
C ILE A 26 -0.58 4.60 0.06
N LEU A 27 0.21 3.58 0.36
CA LEU A 27 -0.21 2.46 1.21
C LEU A 27 -0.33 2.95 2.65
N LYS A 28 -1.52 3.40 3.04
CA LYS A 28 -1.75 4.14 4.28
C LYS A 28 -1.79 3.22 5.50
N GLU A 29 -2.51 2.10 5.41
CA GLU A 29 -2.64 1.16 6.52
C GLU A 29 -2.70 -0.29 6.04
N ILE A 30 -2.12 -1.18 6.84
CA ILE A 30 -2.20 -2.62 6.69
C ILE A 30 -2.63 -3.21 8.04
N HIS A 31 -3.58 -4.13 8.02
CA HIS A 31 -3.91 -4.99 9.14
C HIS A 31 -3.85 -6.45 8.72
N TRP A 32 -2.84 -7.15 9.23
CA TRP A 32 -2.57 -8.54 8.95
C TRP A 32 -3.17 -9.46 10.01
N VAL A 33 -3.94 -10.45 9.58
CA VAL A 33 -4.49 -11.49 10.46
C VAL A 33 -3.93 -12.84 10.04
N ASN A 34 -2.96 -13.34 10.80
CA ASN A 34 -2.51 -14.71 10.65
C ASN A 34 -3.57 -15.65 11.25
N ARG A 35 -4.11 -16.56 10.43
CA ARG A 35 -5.09 -17.55 10.90
C ARG A 35 -4.44 -18.76 11.57
N GLN A 36 -3.12 -18.88 11.51
CA GLN A 36 -2.37 -19.82 12.33
C GLN A 36 -2.31 -19.31 13.76
N PHE A 37 -2.31 -20.23 14.72
CA PHE A 37 -2.22 -19.87 16.13
C PHE A 37 -1.58 -21.00 16.93
N VAL A 38 -1.13 -20.66 18.13
CA VAL A 38 -0.78 -21.63 19.16
C VAL A 38 -1.93 -21.67 20.15
N ASP A 39 -2.48 -22.84 20.39
CA ASP A 39 -3.60 -22.99 21.32
C ASP A 39 -3.15 -23.01 22.79
N ALA A 40 -4.11 -23.07 23.72
CA ALA A 40 -3.85 -23.08 25.16
C ALA A 40 -3.05 -24.31 25.64
N SER A 41 -2.95 -25.37 24.82
CA SER A 41 -2.12 -26.54 25.09
C SER A 41 -0.69 -26.40 24.55
N LEU A 42 -0.32 -25.21 24.07
CA LEU A 42 0.93 -24.91 23.38
C LEU A 42 1.11 -25.68 22.07
N SER A 43 0.01 -26.17 21.48
CA SER A 43 0.04 -26.88 20.21
C SER A 43 -0.12 -25.92 19.04
N MET A 44 0.69 -26.13 18.00
CA MET A 44 0.69 -25.29 16.81
C MET A 44 -0.44 -25.71 15.85
N GLN A 45 -1.30 -24.76 15.52
CA GLN A 45 -2.38 -24.90 14.55
C GLN A 45 -1.97 -24.20 13.24
N ALA A 46 -1.11 -24.87 12.47
CA ALA A 46 -0.52 -24.35 11.23
C ALA A 46 -1.40 -24.55 9.98
N TYR A 47 -0.87 -24.18 8.81
CA TYR A 47 -1.45 -24.43 7.48
C TYR A 47 -2.79 -23.73 7.19
N ARG A 48 -2.98 -22.55 7.78
CA ARG A 48 -4.09 -21.65 7.49
C ARG A 48 -3.54 -20.39 6.83
N LEU A 49 -4.17 -19.96 5.73
CA LEU A 49 -3.81 -18.73 5.03
C LEU A 49 -4.26 -17.51 5.82
N SER A 50 -3.57 -16.39 5.60
CA SER A 50 -3.84 -15.15 6.33
C SER A 50 -4.88 -14.31 5.60
N ASP A 51 -5.46 -13.35 6.29
CA ASP A 51 -6.27 -12.30 5.69
C ASP A 51 -5.59 -10.95 5.90
N VAL A 52 -5.74 -10.04 4.95
CA VAL A 52 -5.18 -8.69 5.04
C VAL A 52 -6.27 -7.66 4.78
N ARG A 53 -6.37 -6.64 5.62
CA ARG A 53 -7.05 -5.39 5.29
C ARG A 53 -6.02 -4.33 4.94
N MET A 54 -6.31 -3.53 3.94
CA MET A 54 -5.42 -2.53 3.41
C MET A 54 -6.21 -1.26 3.08
N LEU A 55 -5.62 -0.11 3.36
CA LEU A 55 -6.15 1.19 2.97
C LEU A 55 -5.12 1.88 2.08
N VAL A 56 -5.53 2.28 0.89
CA VAL A 56 -4.73 3.16 0.03
C VAL A 56 -5.44 4.50 -0.07
N GLN A 57 -4.69 5.59 0.16
CA GLN A 57 -5.17 6.96 -0.08
C GLN A 57 -4.49 7.51 -1.34
N ARG A 58 -5.18 8.34 -2.11
CA ARG A 58 -4.70 8.92 -3.37
C ARG A 58 -4.96 10.42 -3.41
N GLN A 59 -4.19 11.17 -4.19
CA GLN A 59 -4.40 12.61 -4.36
C GLN A 59 -5.56 12.98 -5.34
N TRP A 60 -6.55 12.11 -5.48
CA TRP A 60 -7.67 12.25 -6.43
C TRP A 60 -8.98 12.49 -5.67
N ALA A 61 -9.93 13.22 -6.26
CA ALA A 61 -11.20 13.54 -5.60
C ALA A 61 -12.14 12.32 -5.50
N ASP A 62 -12.30 11.58 -6.59
CA ASP A 62 -13.13 10.37 -6.63
C ASP A 62 -12.30 9.15 -6.24
N LEU A 63 -12.88 8.27 -5.40
CA LEU A 63 -12.18 7.11 -4.83
C LEU A 63 -10.85 7.53 -4.16
N SER A 64 -10.87 8.66 -3.47
CA SER A 64 -9.72 9.28 -2.80
C SER A 64 -9.09 8.37 -1.74
N ALA A 65 -9.86 7.42 -1.21
CA ALA A 65 -9.37 6.33 -0.41
C ALA A 65 -10.13 5.04 -0.73
N VAL A 66 -9.41 3.93 -0.81
CA VAL A 66 -9.95 2.62 -1.17
C VAL A 66 -9.56 1.63 -0.09
N GLU A 67 -10.58 1.01 0.50
CA GLU A 67 -10.39 -0.09 1.43
C GLU A 67 -10.43 -1.41 0.68
N MET A 68 -9.42 -2.25 0.90
CA MET A 68 -9.32 -3.60 0.35
C MET A 68 -9.21 -4.64 1.46
N ARG A 69 -9.86 -5.78 1.28
CA ARG A 69 -9.77 -6.97 2.12
C ARG A 69 -9.37 -8.16 1.26
N PHE A 70 -8.16 -8.65 1.47
CA PHE A 70 -7.62 -9.83 0.81
C PHE A 70 -7.89 -11.06 1.67
N GLU A 71 -8.37 -12.12 1.04
CA GLU A 71 -8.69 -13.40 1.66
C GLU A 71 -7.80 -14.49 1.05
N GLY A 72 -7.33 -15.42 1.88
CA GLY A 72 -6.44 -16.49 1.41
C GLY A 72 -5.07 -15.97 0.99
N VAL A 73 -4.50 -15.03 1.74
CA VAL A 73 -3.19 -14.44 1.46
C VAL A 73 -2.09 -15.48 1.67
N TRP A 74 -1.36 -15.76 0.60
CA TRP A 74 -0.25 -16.70 0.57
C TRP A 74 1.08 -16.02 0.91
N LYS A 75 1.29 -14.83 0.36
CA LYS A 75 2.53 -14.07 0.47
C LYS A 75 2.19 -12.58 0.49
N PHE A 76 2.86 -11.84 1.36
CA PHE A 76 2.84 -10.40 1.33
C PHE A 76 4.21 -9.86 1.69
N THR A 77 4.77 -9.05 0.80
CA THR A 77 6.04 -8.36 1.00
C THR A 77 5.75 -6.86 1.04
N VAL A 78 6.34 -6.16 2.00
CA VAL A 78 6.36 -4.70 2.11
C VAL A 78 7.82 -4.30 2.21
N ASP A 79 8.30 -3.48 1.28
CA ASP A 79 9.67 -2.99 1.25
C ASP A 79 9.76 -1.55 1.77
N SER A 80 9.42 -0.58 0.91
CA SER A 80 9.59 0.86 1.19
C SER A 80 8.26 1.57 1.51
N VAL A 81 8.34 2.72 2.20
CA VAL A 81 7.19 3.61 2.51
C VAL A 81 6.93 4.65 1.40
N GLY A 82 7.25 4.32 0.15
CA GLY A 82 7.11 5.19 -1.01
C GLY A 82 5.66 5.47 -1.42
N TRP A 83 5.51 6.41 -2.36
CA TRP A 83 4.26 6.54 -3.12
C TRP A 83 4.14 5.41 -4.15
N ILE A 84 2.94 5.23 -4.66
CA ILE A 84 2.62 4.26 -5.72
C ILE A 84 2.60 5.02 -7.05
N ASP A 85 3.49 4.68 -7.98
CA ASP A 85 3.50 5.24 -9.34
C ASP A 85 2.49 4.49 -10.22
N GLY A 86 2.40 3.17 -10.07
CA GLY A 86 1.38 2.37 -10.72
C GLY A 86 1.35 0.93 -10.24
N ALA A 87 0.20 0.52 -9.71
CA ALA A 87 -0.07 -0.88 -9.40
C ALA A 87 -0.43 -1.67 -10.66
N ILE A 88 0.10 -2.89 -10.73
CA ILE A 88 -0.22 -3.87 -11.77
C ILE A 88 -0.77 -5.15 -11.15
N ALA A 89 -1.49 -5.89 -11.98
CA ALA A 89 -2.00 -7.19 -11.62
C ALA A 89 -1.32 -8.31 -12.42
N ARG A 90 -1.12 -9.45 -11.76
CA ARG A 90 -0.58 -10.66 -12.36
C ARG A 90 -1.17 -11.88 -11.68
N THR A 91 -0.86 -13.07 -12.19
CA THR A 91 -1.10 -14.33 -11.48
C THR A 91 0.22 -15.00 -11.16
N GLU A 92 0.22 -15.84 -10.12
CA GLU A 92 1.33 -16.74 -9.85
C GLU A 92 0.81 -18.09 -9.33
N LEU A 93 1.63 -19.12 -9.47
CA LEU A 93 1.32 -20.43 -8.92
C LEU A 93 1.94 -20.55 -7.53
N SER A 94 1.14 -20.94 -6.53
CA SER A 94 1.60 -21.16 -5.16
C SER A 94 2.62 -22.30 -5.10
N SER A 95 3.49 -22.29 -4.08
CA SER A 95 4.35 -23.45 -3.83
C SER A 95 3.51 -24.64 -3.33
N ALA A 96 4.03 -25.85 -3.47
CA ALA A 96 3.37 -27.06 -2.97
C ALA A 96 3.47 -27.24 -1.44
N MET A 97 4.00 -26.24 -0.71
CA MET A 97 4.30 -26.35 0.72
C MET A 97 3.06 -26.54 1.60
N LEU A 98 1.93 -25.94 1.21
CA LEU A 98 0.66 -26.00 1.96
C LEU A 98 -0.40 -26.87 1.25
N GLY A 99 -0.01 -27.70 0.29
CA GLY A 99 -0.90 -28.57 -0.48
C GLY A 99 -0.66 -28.49 -1.99
N PRO A 100 -1.59 -28.96 -2.83
CA PRO A 100 -1.50 -28.82 -4.27
C PRO A 100 -1.31 -27.34 -4.67
N PRO A 101 -0.46 -27.03 -5.67
CA PRO A 101 -0.30 -25.69 -6.18
C PRO A 101 -1.65 -25.06 -6.58
N ARG A 102 -1.84 -23.80 -6.22
CA ARG A 102 -3.04 -23.01 -6.51
C ARG A 102 -2.65 -21.82 -7.36
N GLU A 103 -3.51 -21.45 -8.30
CA GLU A 103 -3.37 -20.16 -8.97
C GLU A 103 -3.79 -19.06 -8.00
N LEU A 104 -2.94 -18.05 -7.87
CA LEU A 104 -3.13 -16.90 -6.99
C LEU A 104 -3.19 -15.64 -7.83
N LEU A 105 -4.06 -14.72 -7.44
CA LEU A 105 -4.00 -13.34 -7.89
C LEU A 105 -2.85 -12.64 -7.20
N VAL A 106 -2.24 -11.69 -7.90
CA VAL A 106 -1.19 -10.85 -7.36
C VAL A 106 -1.48 -9.41 -7.68
N LEU A 107 -1.43 -8.58 -6.65
CA LEU A 107 -1.44 -7.13 -6.76
C LEU A 107 -0.07 -6.62 -6.36
N ASP A 108 0.56 -5.91 -7.30
CA ASP A 108 1.94 -5.48 -7.24
C ASP A 108 1.94 -3.95 -7.25
N PHE A 109 2.23 -3.36 -6.10
CA PHE A 109 2.37 -1.92 -5.89
C PHE A 109 3.84 -1.49 -6.00
N GLU A 110 4.63 -2.19 -6.81
CA GLU A 110 6.09 -2.03 -6.95
C GLU A 110 6.83 -2.50 -5.69
N ASP A 111 6.98 -1.63 -4.69
CA ASP A 111 7.71 -1.91 -3.46
C ASP A 111 6.94 -2.84 -2.51
N SER A 112 5.64 -3.06 -2.76
CA SER A 112 4.80 -3.94 -1.97
C SER A 112 4.01 -4.89 -2.87
N VAL A 113 4.06 -6.18 -2.56
CA VAL A 113 3.45 -7.22 -3.41
C VAL A 113 2.67 -8.20 -2.56
N ILE A 114 1.39 -8.38 -2.88
CA ILE A 114 0.49 -9.33 -2.19
C ILE A 114 -0.05 -10.39 -3.15
N SER A 115 0.03 -11.65 -2.74
CA SER A 115 -0.49 -12.81 -3.47
C SER A 115 -1.62 -13.47 -2.68
N PHE A 116 -2.79 -13.63 -3.29
CA PHE A 116 -4.04 -13.94 -2.59
C PHE A 116 -5.02 -14.74 -3.47
N GLU A 117 -6.04 -15.34 -2.84
CA GLU A 117 -7.08 -16.10 -3.56
C GLU A 117 -8.23 -15.22 -4.04
N SER A 118 -8.67 -14.26 -3.20
CA SER A 118 -9.69 -13.29 -3.57
C SER A 118 -9.55 -11.98 -2.81
N MET A 119 -10.19 -10.93 -3.31
CA MET A 119 -10.21 -9.61 -2.70
C MET A 119 -11.63 -9.06 -2.70
N LYS A 120 -11.97 -8.31 -1.64
CA LYS A 120 -13.13 -7.42 -1.62
C LYS A 120 -12.64 -5.98 -1.50
N TRP A 121 -13.31 -5.04 -2.13
CA TRP A 121 -12.97 -3.63 -2.01
C TRP A 121 -14.21 -2.75 -1.93
N ARG A 122 -14.04 -1.55 -1.39
CA ARG A 122 -15.08 -0.50 -1.40
C ARG A 122 -14.45 0.89 -1.46
N ASP A 123 -15.26 1.84 -1.88
CA ASP A 123 -14.98 3.26 -1.63
C ASP A 123 -14.94 3.50 -0.11
N ALA A 124 -13.86 4.14 0.31
CA ALA A 124 -13.64 4.58 1.68
C ALA A 124 -13.14 6.04 1.69
N SER A 125 -13.50 6.84 0.68
CA SER A 125 -13.09 8.25 0.55
C SER A 125 -13.38 9.09 1.80
N GLU A 126 -14.37 8.70 2.61
CA GLU A 126 -14.64 9.30 3.92
C GLU A 126 -13.50 9.09 4.95
N TRP A 127 -12.51 8.26 4.63
CA TRP A 127 -11.35 7.94 5.45
C TRP A 127 -10.05 8.64 5.03
N ILE A 128 -10.11 9.60 4.09
CA ILE A 128 -8.95 10.40 3.72
C ILE A 128 -8.35 11.15 4.92
N GLY A 129 -7.03 11.36 4.90
CA GLY A 129 -6.31 12.17 5.86
C GLY A 129 -5.56 11.36 6.93
N VAL A 130 -5.23 12.05 8.02
CA VAL A 130 -4.33 11.56 9.08
C VAL A 130 -4.86 10.34 9.85
N PRO A 131 -6.14 10.27 10.27
CA PRO A 131 -6.60 9.29 11.26
C PRO A 131 -6.42 7.83 10.82
N SER A 132 -5.92 6.99 11.74
CA SER A 132 -5.86 5.54 11.55
C SER A 132 -7.23 4.88 11.69
N ARG A 133 -7.47 3.80 10.93
CA ARG A 133 -8.76 3.10 10.83
C ARG A 133 -8.74 1.67 11.35
N PHE A 134 -7.61 0.97 11.28
CA PHE A 134 -7.55 -0.46 11.60
C PHE A 134 -7.11 -0.79 13.03
N GLY A 135 -6.60 0.16 13.80
CA GLY A 135 -6.16 -0.12 15.18
C GLY A 135 -5.78 1.13 15.97
N PRO A 136 -5.46 0.98 17.27
CA PRO A 136 -5.06 2.07 18.11
C PRO A 136 -3.60 2.44 17.82
N PHE A 137 -3.39 3.31 16.84
CA PHE A 137 -2.18 4.11 16.77
C PHE A 137 -2.52 5.50 17.33
N PRO A 138 -1.71 6.07 18.24
CA PRO A 138 -1.92 7.44 18.66
C PRO A 138 -1.87 8.35 17.43
N GLU A 139 -2.73 9.38 17.41
CA GLU A 139 -2.58 10.46 16.43
C GLU A 139 -1.18 11.04 16.61
N HIS A 140 -0.30 10.82 15.63
CA HIS A 140 0.96 11.53 15.58
C HIS A 140 0.65 12.96 15.13
N GLU A 141 1.05 13.95 15.93
CA GLU A 141 1.29 15.29 15.37
C GLU A 141 2.27 15.10 14.20
N PRO A 142 2.02 15.70 13.02
CA PRO A 142 2.88 15.50 11.88
C PRO A 142 4.30 15.97 12.23
N ASP A 143 5.24 15.03 12.31
CA ASP A 143 6.66 15.37 12.33
C ASP A 143 7.00 16.15 11.04
N GLU A 144 7.93 17.11 11.12
CA GLU A 144 8.42 17.80 9.93
C GLU A 144 8.80 16.77 8.84
N PRO A 145 8.48 17.03 7.56
CA PRO A 145 8.83 16.10 6.49
C PRO A 145 10.32 15.74 6.56
N ILE A 146 10.62 14.44 6.57
CA ILE A 146 11.99 13.95 6.49
C ILE A 146 12.57 14.47 5.16
N GLY A 147 13.42 15.50 5.23
CA GLY A 147 13.99 16.19 4.07
C GLY A 147 13.76 17.70 3.99
N ALA A 148 12.98 18.30 4.90
CA ALA A 148 12.71 19.74 4.93
C ALA A 148 13.88 20.61 5.48
N LYS A 149 15.14 20.17 5.34
CA LYS A 149 16.27 21.08 5.58
C LYS A 149 16.49 21.93 4.33
N GLU A 150 15.85 23.10 4.32
CA GLU A 150 16.16 24.18 3.40
C GLU A 150 17.63 24.60 3.55
N GLY A 151 18.46 24.12 2.63
CA GLY A 151 19.64 24.87 2.25
C GLY A 151 19.16 26.11 1.53
N VAL A 152 19.18 27.26 2.22
CA VAL A 152 18.96 28.59 1.63
C VAL A 152 19.95 28.77 0.46
N ILE A 153 19.52 28.49 -0.76
CA ILE A 153 20.18 29.02 -1.95
C ILE A 153 19.79 30.50 -1.98
N LYS A 154 20.66 31.35 -1.44
CA LYS A 154 20.55 32.79 -1.71
C LYS A 154 20.56 32.99 -3.23
N PRO A 155 19.66 33.79 -3.80
CA PRO A 155 19.77 34.20 -5.19
C PRO A 155 21.15 34.86 -5.40
N LEU A 156 21.87 34.43 -6.43
CA LEU A 156 23.05 35.15 -6.91
C LEU A 156 22.57 36.53 -7.39
N ASP A 157 23.00 37.58 -6.70
CA ASP A 157 22.79 38.97 -7.11
C ASP A 157 23.56 39.21 -8.44
N PRO A 158 22.90 39.56 -9.56
CA PRO A 158 23.57 39.75 -10.84
C PRO A 158 24.30 41.10 -10.95
N HIS A 159 24.38 41.88 -9.87
CA HIS A 159 25.00 43.20 -9.86
C HIS A 159 25.93 43.42 -8.65
N SER A 160 27.08 42.76 -8.64
CA SER A 160 28.25 43.28 -7.91
C SER A 160 29.45 43.42 -8.85
N SER A 161 29.45 44.49 -9.63
CA SER A 161 30.64 45.00 -10.29
C SER A 161 31.48 45.81 -9.30
N THR A 162 32.60 45.24 -8.86
CA THR A 162 33.80 45.97 -8.38
C THR A 162 34.97 45.03 -8.70
N GLY A 163 35.83 45.26 -9.69
CA GLY A 163 36.58 46.49 -9.92
C GLY A 163 37.67 46.60 -8.86
N THR A 164 38.85 46.03 -9.09
CA THR A 164 40.16 46.56 -8.66
C THR A 164 41.28 45.83 -9.39
N SER A 165 42.03 46.58 -10.20
CA SER A 165 43.35 46.23 -10.69
C SER A 165 44.40 46.42 -9.62
N ARG A 166 45.49 45.64 -9.73
CA ARG A 166 46.88 45.87 -9.24
C ARG A 166 47.58 44.53 -9.45
N SER A 167 48.82 44.42 -9.91
CA SER A 167 49.82 45.29 -10.52
C SER A 167 50.92 44.33 -10.98
#